data_AF-A0A158C0L7-F1
#
_entry.id   AF-A0A158C0L7-F1
#
_cell.length_a   1.000
_cell.length_b   1.000
_cell.length_c   1.000
_cell.angle_alpha   90.00
_cell.angle_beta   90.00
_cell.angle_gamma   90.00
#
_symmetry.space_group_name_H-M   'P 1'
#
loop_
_entity.id
_entity.type
_entity.pdbx_description
1 polymer ?
#
loop_
_entity_poly.entity_id
_entity_poly.type
_entity_poly.pdbx_seq_one_letter_code
_entity_poly.pdbx_strand_id
1 'polypeptide(L)'
;MLTSAIGVLRRRILSVHSDHKCIAKGTAVVSLFVFLGKGAGAFKEMAIAYRYGIGSTVDAWQLALTLVTWLPLTLIAELSILLVPLFVSMRKSKEEMSQFLNELEAMCLVLGVLLTSALLIAWPLVAYVVAAGNLSAGTREMCFHLLAGMSPVGVLSFTVCITAARLQSCDVKGMSTR
;
A
#
# COMPACT_ATOMS: atom_id res chain seq x y z
N MET A 1 -17.93 45.67 6.54
CA MET A 1 -17.38 44.71 7.51
C MET A 1 -16.79 43.45 6.85
N LEU A 2 -17.46 42.82 5.88
CA LEU A 2 -16.93 41.64 5.14
C LEU A 2 -15.54 41.86 4.49
N THR A 3 -15.29 43.05 3.93
CA THR A 3 -14.03 43.41 3.25
C THR A 3 -12.82 43.49 4.19
N SER A 4 -13.02 43.85 5.46
CA SER A 4 -11.95 43.87 6.46
C SER A 4 -11.55 42.46 6.89
N ALA A 5 -12.54 41.57 7.07
CA ALA A 5 -12.30 40.17 7.40
C ALA A 5 -11.52 39.44 6.29
N ILE A 6 -11.87 39.68 5.02
CA ILE A 6 -11.14 39.15 3.86
C ILE A 6 -9.70 39.70 3.80
N GLY A 7 -9.50 40.99 4.11
CA GLY A 7 -8.18 41.62 4.13
C GLY A 7 -7.26 41.10 5.24
N VAL A 8 -7.82 40.76 6.40
CA VAL A 8 -7.08 40.14 7.52
C VAL A 8 -6.74 38.69 7.22
N LEU A 9 -7.68 37.93 6.64
CA LEU A 9 -7.44 36.54 6.22
C LEU A 9 -6.37 36.46 5.13
N ARG A 10 -6.42 37.36 4.13
CA ARG A 10 -5.43 37.47 3.06
C ARG A 10 -4.04 37.80 3.58
N ARG A 11 -3.93 38.71 4.57
CA ARG A 11 -2.64 39.04 5.22
C ARG A 11 -2.11 37.89 6.07
N ARG A 12 -2.96 37.17 6.80
CA ARG A 12 -2.55 35.97 7.56
C ARG A 12 -2.09 34.82 6.65
N ILE A 13 -2.71 34.64 5.49
CA ILE A 13 -2.30 33.63 4.49
C ILE A 13 -0.99 34.05 3.78
N LEU A 14 -0.78 35.36 3.58
CA LEU A 14 0.45 35.88 2.98
C LEU A 14 1.64 35.93 3.94
N SER A 15 1.41 36.06 5.25
CA SER A 15 2.44 36.00 6.30
C SER A 15 2.89 34.58 6.64
N VAL A 16 2.31 33.56 6.00
CA VAL A 16 2.76 32.17 6.11
C VAL A 16 4.09 32.03 5.36
N HIS A 17 5.15 31.72 6.13
CA HIS A 17 6.52 31.47 5.66
C HIS A 17 6.55 30.53 4.44
N SER A 18 7.52 30.72 3.54
CA SER A 18 7.69 29.94 2.30
C SER A 18 7.65 28.42 2.52
N ASP A 19 8.12 27.95 3.68
CA ASP A 19 8.23 26.53 4.01
C ASP A 19 6.87 25.87 4.19
N HIS A 20 5.93 26.55 4.85
CA HIS A 20 4.56 26.04 5.03
C HIS A 20 3.82 25.95 3.69
N LYS A 21 4.09 26.86 2.74
CA LYS A 21 3.52 26.79 1.39
C LYS A 21 4.09 25.61 0.60
N CYS A 22 5.38 25.31 0.77
CA CYS A 22 6.03 24.14 0.18
C CYS A 22 5.40 22.84 0.72
N ILE A 23 5.30 22.72 2.06
CA ILE A 23 4.71 21.56 2.74
C ILE A 23 3.24 21.41 2.33
N ALA A 24 2.44 22.48 2.35
CA ALA A 24 1.04 22.44 1.96
C ALA A 24 0.85 21.98 0.50
N LYS A 25 1.72 22.42 -0.41
CA LYS A 25 1.70 21.96 -1.81
C LYS A 25 2.02 20.47 -1.91
N GLY A 26 3.04 19.99 -1.21
CA GLY A 26 3.38 18.56 -1.16
C GLY A 26 2.23 17.72 -0.62
N THR A 27 1.67 18.11 0.52
CA THR A 27 0.51 17.45 1.14
C THR A 27 -0.72 17.45 0.24
N ALA A 28 -0.99 18.54 -0.49
CA ALA A 28 -2.12 18.61 -1.40
C ALA A 28 -2.00 17.60 -2.55
N VAL A 29 -0.80 17.46 -3.14
CA VAL A 29 -0.55 16.52 -4.23
C VAL A 29 -0.68 15.06 -3.74
N VAL A 30 -0.06 14.74 -2.60
CA VAL A 30 -0.15 13.39 -2.01
C VAL A 30 -1.59 13.05 -1.64
N SER A 31 -2.31 13.98 -0.99
CA SER A 31 -3.72 13.79 -0.63
C SER A 31 -4.61 13.56 -1.85
N LEU A 32 -4.40 14.31 -2.93
CA LEU A 32 -5.14 14.12 -4.18
C LEU A 32 -4.89 12.73 -4.76
N PHE A 33 -3.63 12.28 -4.77
CA PHE A 33 -3.28 10.95 -5.28
C PHE A 33 -3.90 9.83 -4.44
N VAL A 34 -3.84 9.95 -3.11
CA VAL A 34 -4.49 9.00 -2.18
C VAL A 34 -5.99 8.96 -2.40
N PHE A 35 -6.62 10.13 -2.56
CA PHE A 35 -8.05 10.23 -2.82
C PHE A 35 -8.44 9.53 -4.12
N LEU A 36 -7.73 9.81 -5.22
CA LEU A 36 -7.97 9.15 -6.51
C LEU A 36 -7.72 7.63 -6.44
N GLY A 37 -6.66 7.20 -5.76
CA GLY A 37 -6.35 5.77 -5.58
C GLY A 37 -7.43 5.03 -4.79
N LYS A 38 -7.91 5.62 -3.67
CA LYS A 38 -9.02 5.07 -2.90
C LYS A 38 -10.33 5.08 -3.68
N GLY A 39 -10.58 6.15 -4.45
CA GLY A 39 -11.75 6.27 -5.32
C GLY A 39 -11.78 5.20 -6.41
N ALA A 40 -10.65 4.94 -7.08
CA ALA A 40 -10.53 3.86 -8.05
C ALA A 40 -10.77 2.48 -7.41
N GLY A 41 -10.27 2.27 -6.19
CA GLY A 41 -10.54 1.06 -5.41
C GLY A 41 -12.03 0.87 -5.11
N ALA A 42 -12.72 1.94 -4.69
CA ALA A 42 -14.16 1.90 -4.46
C ALA A 42 -14.95 1.64 -5.74
N PHE A 43 -14.56 2.28 -6.85
CA PHE A 43 -15.19 2.06 -8.15
C PHE A 43 -15.04 0.61 -8.62
N LYS A 44 -13.88 -0.02 -8.38
CA LYS A 44 -13.67 -1.46 -8.62
C LYS A 44 -14.68 -2.31 -7.87
N GLU A 45 -14.87 -2.07 -6.57
CA GLU A 45 -15.85 -2.83 -5.78
C GLU A 45 -17.28 -2.61 -6.28
N MET A 46 -17.65 -1.38 -6.66
CA MET A 46 -18.97 -1.09 -7.24
C MET A 46 -19.18 -1.80 -8.58
N ALA A 47 -18.18 -1.82 -9.45
CA ALA A 47 -18.26 -2.51 -10.74
C ALA A 47 -18.38 -4.03 -10.56
N ILE A 48 -17.66 -4.60 -9.60
CA ILE A 48 -17.76 -6.03 -9.24
C ILE A 48 -19.16 -6.34 -8.72
N ALA A 49 -19.68 -5.53 -7.79
CA ALA A 49 -21.03 -5.70 -7.25
C ALA A 49 -22.12 -5.54 -8.34
N TYR A 50 -21.94 -4.64 -9.30
CA TYR A 50 -22.86 -4.47 -10.42
C TYR A 50 -22.88 -5.70 -11.34
N ARG A 51 -21.71 -6.33 -11.59
CA ARG A 51 -21.59 -7.48 -12.50
C ARG A 51 -21.89 -8.83 -11.84
N TYR A 52 -21.44 -9.02 -10.61
CA TYR A 52 -21.48 -10.31 -9.90
C TYR A 52 -22.45 -10.31 -8.71
N GLY A 53 -23.07 -9.17 -8.39
CA GLY A 53 -24.00 -9.03 -7.28
C GLY A 53 -23.30 -9.00 -5.91
N ILE A 54 -24.10 -9.15 -4.86
CA ILE A 54 -23.64 -9.40 -3.49
C ILE A 54 -23.89 -10.88 -3.18
N GLY A 55 -22.84 -11.68 -3.07
CA GLY A 55 -23.00 -13.12 -2.89
C GLY A 55 -21.69 -13.85 -2.67
N SER A 56 -21.79 -15.17 -2.51
CA SER A 56 -20.70 -16.08 -2.14
C SER A 56 -19.45 -15.97 -3.01
N THR A 57 -19.62 -15.65 -4.30
CA THR A 57 -18.50 -15.44 -5.24
C THR A 57 -17.67 -14.21 -4.91
N VAL A 58 -18.33 -13.10 -4.58
CA VAL A 58 -17.65 -11.84 -4.22
C VAL A 58 -17.00 -11.98 -2.85
N ASP A 59 -17.66 -12.65 -1.91
CA ASP A 59 -17.10 -12.93 -0.59
C ASP A 59 -15.83 -13.80 -0.67
N ALA A 60 -15.85 -14.86 -1.50
CA ALA A 60 -14.69 -15.71 -1.72
C ALA A 60 -13.51 -14.91 -2.29
N TRP A 61 -13.78 -14.01 -3.24
CA TRP A 61 -12.75 -13.17 -3.84
C TRP A 61 -12.22 -12.10 -2.89
N GLN A 62 -13.09 -11.42 -2.13
CA GLN A 62 -12.66 -10.44 -1.13
C GLN A 62 -11.84 -11.10 -0.02
N LEU A 63 -12.24 -12.29 0.42
CA LEU A 63 -11.50 -13.08 1.40
C LEU A 63 -10.13 -13.49 0.86
N ALA A 64 -10.08 -14.08 -0.34
CA ALA A 64 -8.82 -14.47 -0.98
C ALA A 64 -7.88 -13.28 -1.17
N LEU A 65 -8.39 -12.17 -1.70
CA LEU A 65 -7.63 -10.93 -1.88
C LEU A 65 -7.10 -10.41 -0.54
N THR A 66 -7.95 -10.39 0.49
CA THR A 66 -7.56 -9.93 1.83
C THR A 66 -6.44 -10.81 2.38
N LEU A 67 -6.61 -12.14 2.37
CA LEU A 67 -5.63 -13.10 2.87
C LEU A 67 -4.28 -13.01 2.16
N VAL A 68 -4.29 -12.75 0.85
CA VAL A 68 -3.05 -12.60 0.06
C VAL A 68 -2.37 -11.27 0.35
N THR A 69 -3.12 -10.19 0.58
CA THR A 69 -2.56 -8.82 0.57
C THR A 69 -2.35 -8.21 1.95
N TRP A 70 -3.08 -8.62 2.99
CA TRP A 70 -3.05 -7.94 4.30
C TRP A 70 -1.66 -7.95 4.92
N LEU A 71 -1.04 -9.13 5.05
CA LEU A 71 0.26 -9.30 5.70
C LEU A 71 1.39 -8.62 4.92
N PRO A 72 1.50 -8.79 3.58
CA PRO A 72 2.45 -8.00 2.80
C PRO A 72 2.29 -6.51 3.00
N LEU A 73 1.07 -5.98 2.87
CA LEU A 73 0.84 -4.54 2.95
C LEU A 73 1.18 -3.99 4.34
N THR A 74 0.88 -4.72 5.41
CA THR A 74 1.25 -4.34 6.77
C THR A 74 2.77 -4.31 6.96
N LEU A 75 3.48 -5.39 6.57
CA LEU A 75 4.94 -5.46 6.72
C LEU A 75 5.65 -4.36 5.92
N ILE A 76 5.16 -4.08 4.72
CA ILE A 76 5.65 -2.99 3.86
C ILE A 76 5.47 -1.63 4.51
N ALA A 77 4.31 -1.38 5.12
CA ALA A 77 4.02 -0.12 5.79
C ALA A 77 5.01 0.12 6.94
N GLU A 78 5.27 -0.89 7.77
CA GLU A 78 6.23 -0.82 8.87
C GLU A 78 7.67 -0.68 8.37
N LEU A 79 8.07 -1.48 7.38
CA LEU A 79 9.40 -1.38 6.77
C LEU A 79 9.65 0.00 6.18
N SER A 80 8.65 0.63 5.56
CA SER A 80 8.82 1.97 4.98
C SER A 80 9.21 3.03 6.01
N ILE A 81 8.78 2.90 7.27
CA ILE A 81 9.14 3.83 8.35
C ILE A 81 10.64 3.75 8.66
N LEU A 82 11.23 2.56 8.56
CA LEU A 82 12.65 2.30 8.82
C LEU A 82 13.53 2.55 7.58
N LEU A 83 13.02 2.24 6.38
CA LEU A 83 13.78 2.35 5.13
C LEU A 83 14.05 3.80 4.73
N VAL A 84 13.13 4.72 4.97
CA VAL A 84 13.30 6.14 4.63
C VAL A 84 14.54 6.77 5.31
N PRO A 85 14.69 6.74 6.65
CA PRO A 85 15.88 7.30 7.31
C PRO A 85 17.16 6.53 6.94
N LEU A 86 17.09 5.22 6.73
CA LEU A 86 18.22 4.42 6.28
C LEU A 86 18.72 4.89 4.89
N PHE A 87 17.82 5.08 3.93
CA PHE A 87 18.18 5.58 2.60
C PHE A 87 18.73 7.02 2.62
N VAL A 88 18.25 7.86 3.54
CA VAL A 88 18.83 9.19 3.74
C VAL A 88 20.28 9.09 4.25
N SER A 89 20.58 8.14 5.15
CA SER A 89 21.94 7.93 5.68
C SER A 89 22.91 7.38 4.63
N MET A 90 22.46 6.48 3.76
CA MET A 90 23.28 5.84 2.71
C MET A 90 23.39 6.69 1.43
N ARG A 91 22.85 7.91 1.43
CA ARG A 91 22.75 8.79 0.26
C ARG A 91 24.07 9.06 -0.47
N LYS A 92 25.20 9.04 0.26
CA LYS A 92 26.53 9.35 -0.29
C LYS A 92 27.18 8.18 -1.04
N SER A 93 26.77 6.94 -0.74
CA SER A 93 27.35 5.73 -1.33
C SER A 93 26.31 5.02 -2.19
N LYS A 94 26.33 5.29 -3.51
CA LYS A 94 25.39 4.68 -4.45
C LYS A 94 25.53 3.16 -4.52
N GLU A 95 26.74 2.66 -4.31
CA GLU A 95 27.05 1.24 -4.41
C GLU A 95 26.52 0.46 -3.20
N GLU A 96 26.75 0.96 -1.98
CA GLU A 96 26.16 0.40 -0.76
C GLU A 96 24.62 0.40 -0.83
N MET A 97 24.03 1.50 -1.32
CA MET A 97 22.57 1.57 -1.49
C MET A 97 22.06 0.54 -2.51
N SER A 98 22.77 0.34 -3.62
CA SER A 98 22.36 -0.67 -4.62
C SER A 98 22.50 -2.09 -4.08
N GLN A 99 23.55 -2.40 -3.33
CA GLN A 99 23.75 -3.72 -2.74
C GLN A 99 22.66 -4.03 -1.70
N PHE A 100 22.39 -3.10 -0.79
CA PHE A 100 21.32 -3.24 0.20
C PHE A 100 19.94 -3.41 -0.44
N LEU A 101 19.64 -2.67 -1.51
CA LEU A 101 18.38 -2.81 -2.24
C LEU A 101 18.23 -4.19 -2.86
N ASN A 102 19.30 -4.73 -3.46
CA ASN A 102 19.29 -6.07 -4.05
C ASN A 102 19.10 -7.15 -2.98
N GLU A 103 19.77 -7.02 -1.82
CA GLU A 103 19.59 -7.93 -0.69
C GLU A 103 18.15 -7.87 -0.14
N LEU A 104 17.62 -6.66 0.06
CA LEU A 104 16.26 -6.45 0.52
C LEU A 104 15.23 -7.01 -0.48
N GLU A 105 15.44 -6.83 -1.78
CA GLU A 105 14.58 -7.36 -2.83
C GLU A 105 14.58 -8.88 -2.85
N ALA A 106 15.76 -9.51 -2.75
CA ALA A 106 15.87 -10.95 -2.62
C ALA A 106 15.17 -11.48 -1.36
N MET A 107 15.35 -10.81 -0.22
CA MET A 107 14.66 -11.17 1.03
C MET A 107 13.14 -11.02 0.91
N CYS A 108 12.64 -9.92 0.32
CA CYS A 108 11.23 -9.70 0.07
C CYS A 108 10.62 -10.76 -0.87
N LEU A 109 11.34 -11.14 -1.93
CA LEU A 109 10.92 -12.21 -2.84
C LEU A 109 10.85 -13.57 -2.12
N VAL A 110 11.89 -13.92 -1.35
CA VAL A 110 11.91 -15.16 -0.56
C VAL A 110 10.78 -15.17 0.45
N LEU A 111 10.58 -14.08 1.20
CA LEU A 111 9.48 -13.94 2.15
C LEU A 111 8.11 -14.02 1.46
N GLY A 112 7.95 -13.38 0.31
CA GLY A 112 6.71 -13.45 -0.47
C GLY A 112 6.38 -14.87 -0.91
N VAL A 113 7.37 -15.61 -1.40
CA VAL A 113 7.21 -17.03 -1.77
C VAL A 113 6.89 -17.88 -0.53
N LEU A 114 7.63 -17.71 0.56
CA LEU A 114 7.43 -18.46 1.80
C LEU A 114 6.04 -18.22 2.39
N LEU A 115 5.62 -16.96 2.51
CA LEU A 115 4.32 -16.60 3.10
C LEU A 115 3.16 -17.07 2.23
N THR A 116 3.27 -16.90 0.91
CA THR A 116 2.22 -17.36 -0.02
C THR A 116 2.10 -18.90 -0.01
N SER A 117 3.24 -19.60 0.02
CA SER A 117 3.26 -21.06 0.11
C SER A 117 2.72 -21.54 1.47
N ALA A 118 3.11 -20.90 2.57
CA ALA A 118 2.61 -21.18 3.90
C ALA A 118 1.10 -20.95 4.00
N LEU A 119 0.57 -19.90 3.36
CA LEU A 119 -0.86 -19.64 3.30
C LEU A 119 -1.62 -20.75 2.57
N LEU A 120 -1.09 -21.25 1.45
CA LEU A 120 -1.71 -22.37 0.72
C LEU A 120 -1.70 -23.67 1.53
N ILE A 121 -0.61 -23.96 2.24
CA ILE A 121 -0.48 -25.15 3.09
C ILE A 121 -1.38 -25.03 4.34
N ALA A 122 -1.47 -23.83 4.94
CA ALA A 122 -2.28 -23.55 6.10
C ALA A 122 -3.76 -23.33 5.77
N TRP A 123 -4.14 -23.29 4.48
CA TRP A 123 -5.51 -23.10 4.05
C TRP A 123 -6.55 -23.97 4.78
N PRO A 124 -6.38 -25.29 4.98
CA PRO A 124 -7.36 -26.09 5.72
C PRO A 124 -7.61 -25.59 7.16
N LEU A 125 -6.56 -25.10 7.84
CA LEU A 125 -6.67 -24.52 9.17
C LEU A 125 -7.38 -23.16 9.12
N VAL A 126 -6.97 -22.29 8.20
CA VAL A 126 -7.59 -20.96 8.00
C VAL A 126 -9.07 -21.12 7.64
N ALA A 127 -9.37 -22.03 6.72
CA ALA A 127 -10.72 -22.35 6.30
C ALA A 127 -11.56 -22.91 7.45
N TYR A 128 -10.98 -23.69 8.37
CA TYR A 128 -11.69 -24.15 9.57
C TYR A 128 -12.03 -22.99 10.51
N VAL A 129 -11.06 -22.11 10.79
CA VAL A 129 -11.24 -20.94 11.66
C VAL A 129 -12.25 -19.95 11.05
N VAL A 130 -12.17 -19.71 9.74
CA VAL A 130 -13.08 -18.81 9.03
C VAL A 130 -14.47 -19.47 8.82
N ALA A 131 -14.53 -20.79 8.61
CA ALA A 131 -15.80 -21.53 8.51
C ALA A 131 -16.58 -21.59 9.82
N ALA A 132 -15.91 -21.42 10.98
CA ALA A 132 -16.62 -21.17 12.24
C ALA A 132 -17.54 -19.93 12.17
N GLY A 133 -17.29 -19.03 11.21
CA GLY A 133 -18.14 -17.88 10.86
C GLY A 133 -19.25 -18.17 9.82
N ASN A 134 -19.65 -19.42 9.58
CA ASN A 134 -20.74 -19.83 8.68
C ASN A 134 -20.45 -19.68 7.16
N LEU A 135 -19.20 -19.90 6.74
CA LEU A 135 -18.82 -19.85 5.32
C LEU A 135 -19.34 -21.07 4.56
N SER A 136 -20.02 -20.87 3.43
CA SER A 136 -20.54 -21.98 2.61
C SER A 136 -19.41 -22.87 2.06
N ALA A 137 -19.69 -24.16 1.87
CA ALA A 137 -18.71 -25.10 1.33
C ALA A 137 -18.20 -24.68 -0.06
N GLY A 138 -19.09 -24.16 -0.91
CA GLY A 138 -18.72 -23.66 -2.25
C GLY A 138 -17.87 -22.39 -2.22
N THR A 139 -18.13 -21.46 -1.28
CA THR A 139 -17.31 -20.25 -1.07
C THR A 139 -15.87 -20.62 -0.71
N ARG A 140 -15.70 -21.63 0.15
CA ARG A 140 -14.38 -22.10 0.59
C ARG A 140 -13.58 -22.74 -0.55
N GLU A 141 -14.20 -23.60 -1.34
CA GLU A 141 -13.53 -24.20 -2.49
C GLU A 141 -13.12 -23.13 -3.52
N MET A 142 -14.02 -22.20 -3.82
CA MET A 142 -13.72 -21.08 -4.70
C MET A 142 -12.60 -20.19 -4.17
N CYS A 143 -12.59 -19.91 -2.87
CA CYS A 143 -11.53 -19.13 -2.23
C CYS A 143 -10.16 -19.82 -2.40
N PHE A 144 -10.08 -21.15 -2.27
CA PHE A 144 -8.84 -21.88 -2.51
C PHE A 144 -8.32 -21.72 -3.94
N HIS A 145 -9.21 -21.87 -4.93
CA HIS A 145 -8.84 -21.67 -6.34
C HIS A 145 -8.36 -20.24 -6.60
N LEU A 146 -9.01 -19.25 -6.00
CA LEU A 146 -8.60 -17.85 -6.10
C LEU A 146 -7.26 -17.60 -5.40
N LEU A 147 -7.03 -18.17 -4.22
CA LEU A 147 -5.74 -18.08 -3.52
C LEU A 147 -4.60 -18.66 -4.35
N ALA A 148 -4.81 -19.83 -4.95
CA ALA A 148 -3.82 -20.45 -5.84
C ALA A 148 -3.55 -19.58 -7.07
N GLY A 149 -4.60 -19.05 -7.71
CA GLY A 149 -4.48 -18.15 -8.86
C GLY A 149 -3.84 -16.80 -8.55
N MET A 150 -4.04 -16.28 -7.33
CA MET A 150 -3.50 -15.01 -6.85
C MET A 150 -2.13 -15.15 -6.16
N SER A 151 -1.58 -16.36 -6.09
CA SER A 151 -0.25 -16.62 -5.51
C SER A 151 0.85 -15.69 -6.08
N PRO A 152 0.93 -15.46 -7.40
CA PRO A 152 1.91 -14.51 -7.96
C PRO A 152 1.72 -13.08 -7.44
N VAL A 153 0.48 -12.67 -7.16
CA VAL A 153 0.17 -11.34 -6.62
C VAL A 153 0.72 -11.18 -5.21
N GLY A 154 0.62 -12.23 -4.38
CA GLY A 154 1.19 -12.24 -3.04
C GLY A 154 2.70 -12.02 -3.04
N VAL A 155 3.40 -12.74 -3.94
CA VAL A 155 4.86 -12.61 -4.12
C VAL A 155 5.24 -11.21 -4.60
N LEU A 156 4.58 -10.72 -5.65
CA LEU A 156 4.90 -9.43 -6.26
C LEU A 156 4.53 -8.24 -5.37
N SER A 157 3.56 -8.40 -4.47
CA SER A 157 3.16 -7.34 -3.55
C SER A 157 4.32 -6.90 -2.66
N PHE A 158 5.22 -7.81 -2.26
CA PHE A 158 6.41 -7.50 -1.46
C PHE A 158 7.45 -6.64 -2.20
N THR A 159 7.50 -6.70 -3.53
CA THR A 159 8.46 -5.94 -4.35
C THR A 159 8.06 -4.46 -4.50
N VAL A 160 6.79 -4.11 -4.28
CA VAL A 160 6.27 -2.74 -4.45
C VAL A 160 6.86 -1.75 -3.45
N CYS A 161 7.13 -2.18 -2.20
CA CYS A 161 7.70 -1.34 -1.14
C CYS A 161 9.03 -0.71 -1.52
N ILE A 162 9.90 -1.48 -2.16
CA ILE A 162 11.26 -1.07 -2.50
C ILE A 162 11.21 0.08 -3.51
N THR A 163 10.31 -0.02 -4.50
CA THR A 163 10.11 1.03 -5.50
C THR A 163 9.51 2.30 -4.88
N ALA A 164 8.56 2.16 -3.95
CA ALA A 164 7.95 3.30 -3.26
C ALA A 164 8.96 4.04 -2.36
N ALA A 165 9.76 3.31 -1.59
CA ALA A 165 10.77 3.90 -0.72
C ALA A 165 11.91 4.56 -1.53
N ARG A 166 12.25 4.02 -2.71
CA ARG A 166 13.17 4.68 -3.66
C ARG A 166 12.64 6.03 -4.15
N LEU A 167 11.36 6.11 -4.53
CA LEU A 167 10.74 7.37 -4.98
C LEU A 167 10.74 8.42 -3.87
N GLN A 168 10.40 8.03 -2.63
CA GLN A 168 10.41 8.93 -1.47
C GLN A 168 11.81 9.46 -1.15
N SER A 169 12.86 8.64 -1.30
CA SER A 169 14.25 9.08 -1.10
C SER A 169 14.74 10.10 -2.15
N CYS A 170 14.20 10.03 -3.37
CA CYS A 170 14.55 10.95 -4.45
C CYS A 170 13.96 12.34 -4.24
N ASP A 171 12.77 12.47 -3.65
CA ASP A 171 12.12 13.77 -3.41
C ASP A 171 12.85 14.60 -2.34
N VAL A 172 13.48 13.94 -1.36
CA VAL A 172 14.38 14.61 -0.39
C VAL A 172 15.54 15.34 -1.08
N LYS A 173 15.97 14.91 -2.29
CA LYS A 173 17.00 15.62 -3.06
C LYS A 173 16.57 17.03 -3.46
N GLY A 174 15.27 17.28 -3.68
CA GLY A 174 14.75 18.57 -4.12
C GLY A 174 14.72 19.66 -3.04
N MET A 175 14.71 19.26 -1.76
CA MET A 175 14.66 20.18 -0.60
C MET A 175 16.03 20.65 -0.12
N SER A 176 17.11 19.92 -0.42
CA SER A 176 18.47 20.20 0.08
C SER A 176 19.30 21.08 -0.88
N THR A 177 18.76 21.43 -2.04
CA THR A 177 19.43 22.26 -3.07
C THR A 177 18.71 23.58 -3.34
N ARG A 178 17.91 24.07 -2.38
CA ARG A 178 17.36 25.43 -2.38
C ARG A 178 17.65 26.11 -1.06
#